data_AF-A0A9D1QQC4-F1
#
_entry.id   AF-A0A9D1QQC4-F1
#
_cell.length_a   1.000
_cell.length_b   1.000
_cell.length_c   1.000
_cell.angle_alpha   90.00
_cell.angle_beta   90.00
_cell.angle_gamma   90.00
#
_symmetry.space_group_name_H-M   'P 1'
#
loop_
_entity.id
_entity.type
_entity.pdbx_description
1 polymer ?
#
loop_
_entity_poly.entity_id
_entity_poly.type
_entity_poly.pdbx_seq_one_letter_code
_entity_poly.pdbx_strand_id
1 'polypeptide(L)' 'FAEVGAPNQRGLNENNNGILRRDGLSKRLDFSNLPDELITQLMHKRNTIPRKSLHYRTPLEVFQSHVTDEQLSIFF' A
#
# COMPACT_ATOMS: atom_id res chain seq x y z
N PHE A 1 7.50 6.87 -9.52
CA PHE A 1 8.13 8.08 -8.95
C PHE A 1 9.08 7.70 -7.83
N ALA A 2 10.14 8.46 -7.65
CA ALA A 2 11.10 8.38 -6.56
C ALA A 2 11.77 9.76 -6.48
N GLU A 3 12.04 10.24 -5.28
CA GLU A 3 12.67 11.53 -5.03
C GLU A 3 14.14 11.51 -5.43
N VAL A 4 14.63 12.66 -5.88
CA VAL A 4 16.05 12.85 -6.17
C VAL A 4 16.82 12.70 -4.86
N GLY A 5 17.85 11.85 -4.85
CA GLY A 5 18.66 11.56 -3.67
C GLY A 5 18.12 10.45 -2.77
N ALA A 6 16.99 9.81 -3.12
CA ALA A 6 16.41 8.69 -2.36
C ALA A 6 16.44 7.37 -3.16
N PRO A 7 17.63 6.77 -3.38
CA PRO A 7 17.78 5.63 -4.30
C PRO A 7 16.97 4.39 -3.89
N ASN A 8 16.70 4.21 -2.60
CA ASN A 8 15.93 3.10 -2.06
C ASN A 8 14.42 3.16 -2.39
N GLN A 9 13.86 4.35 -2.65
CA GLN A 9 12.43 4.50 -2.91
C GLN A 9 12.00 3.76 -4.18
N ARG A 10 12.83 3.75 -5.22
CA ARG A 10 12.50 3.05 -6.47
C ARG A 10 12.36 1.54 -6.24
N GLY A 11 13.32 0.93 -5.55
CA GLY A 11 13.28 -0.49 -5.24
C GLY A 11 12.06 -0.87 -4.39
N LEU A 12 11.69 -0.01 -3.43
CA LEU A 12 10.49 -0.20 -2.62
C LEU A 12 9.21 -0.16 -3.47
N ASN A 13 9.09 0.83 -4.36
CA ASN A 13 7.95 0.97 -5.25
C ASN A 13 7.82 -0.20 -6.23
N GLU A 14 8.95 -0.68 -6.78
CA GLU A 14 8.98 -1.84 -7.66
C GLU A 14 8.57 -3.13 -6.93
N ASN A 15 9.04 -3.32 -5.69
CA ASN A 15 8.61 -4.44 -4.85
C ASN A 15 7.11 -4.39 -4.55
N ASN A 16 6.58 -3.23 -4.15
CA ASN A 16 5.15 -3.05 -3.86
C ASN A 16 4.29 -3.36 -5.09
N ASN A 17 4.66 -2.84 -6.26
CA ASN A 17 4.00 -3.14 -7.54
C ASN A 17 4.06 -4.64 -7.87
N GLY A 18 5.19 -5.29 -7.62
CA GLY A 18 5.34 -6.74 -7.79
C GLY A 18 4.34 -7.53 -6.95
N ILE A 19 4.09 -7.09 -5.71
CA ILE A 19 3.16 -7.78 -4.84
C ILE A 19 1.70 -7.53 -5.24
N LEU A 20 1.32 -6.29 -5.57
CA LEU A 20 -0.03 -5.98 -6.05
C LEU A 20 -0.40 -6.79 -7.30
N ARG A 21 0.58 -7.05 -8.17
CA ARG A 21 0.40 -7.90 -9.35
C ARG A 21 0.16 -9.37 -9.01
N ARG A 22 0.78 -9.89 -7.95
CA ARG A 22 0.52 -11.26 -7.46
C ARG A 22 -0.86 -11.38 -6.81
N ASP A 23 -1.33 -10.31 -6.19
CA ASP A 23 -2.54 -10.34 -5.35
C ASP A 23 -3.83 -9.96 -6.11
N GLY A 24 -3.76 -9.69 -7.42
CA GLY A 24 -4.96 -9.53 -8.26
C GLY A 24 -4.81 -8.58 -9.44
N LEU A 25 -3.85 -7.64 -9.39
CA LEU A 25 -3.62 -6.66 -10.47
C LEU A 25 -2.65 -7.20 -11.53
N SER A 26 -3.01 -8.32 -12.15
CA SER A 26 -2.14 -9.00 -13.12
C SER A 26 -1.70 -8.05 -14.26
N LYS A 27 -0.52 -8.29 -14.85
CA LYS A 27 0.03 -7.41 -15.91
C LYS A 27 -0.87 -7.26 -17.15
N ARG A 28 -1.79 -8.22 -17.39
CA ARG A 28 -2.68 -8.24 -18.56
C ARG A 28 -4.09 -7.73 -18.24
N LEU A 29 -4.35 -7.39 -16.97
CA LEU A 29 -5.61 -6.82 -16.55
C LEU A 29 -5.67 -5.38 -17.07
N ASP A 30 -6.78 -5.03 -17.74
CA ASP A 30 -7.04 -3.65 -18.13
C ASP A 30 -7.38 -2.82 -16.90
N PHE A 31 -6.64 -1.74 -16.69
CA PHE A 31 -6.82 -0.86 -15.54
C PHE A 31 -7.83 0.27 -15.81
N SER A 32 -8.28 0.41 -17.06
CA SER A 32 -9.18 1.50 -17.49
C SER A 32 -10.54 1.45 -16.80
N ASN A 33 -11.03 0.24 -16.47
CA ASN A 33 -12.34 0.01 -15.85
C ASN A 33 -12.23 -0.94 -14.64
N LEU A 34 -11.25 -0.69 -13.76
CA LEU A 34 -11.12 -1.47 -12.52
C LEU A 34 -12.27 -1.13 -11.56
N PRO A 35 -12.96 -2.13 -10.98
CA PRO A 35 -13.96 -1.86 -9.96
C PRO A 35 -13.31 -1.28 -8.70
N ASP A 36 -13.84 -0.17 -8.19
CA ASP A 36 -13.36 0.44 -6.93
C ASP A 36 -13.40 -0.53 -5.76
N GLU A 37 -14.38 -1.44 -5.76
CA GLU A 37 -14.50 -2.50 -4.76
C GLU A 37 -13.27 -3.43 -4.77
N LEU A 38 -12.79 -3.82 -5.96
CA LEU A 38 -11.59 -4.66 -6.10
C LEU A 38 -10.36 -3.95 -5.53
N ILE A 39 -10.23 -2.65 -5.81
CA ILE A 39 -9.12 -1.84 -5.29
C ILE A 39 -9.19 -1.73 -3.77
N THR A 40 -10.37 -1.43 -3.23
CA THR A 40 -10.62 -1.34 -1.79
C THR A 40 -10.30 -2.65 -1.09
N GLN A 41 -10.81 -3.77 -1.60
CA GLN A 41 -10.56 -5.10 -1.05
C GLN A 41 -9.06 -5.45 -1.09
N LEU A 42 -8.37 -5.14 -2.18
CA LEU A 42 -6.94 -5.37 -2.31
C LEU A 42 -6.14 -4.53 -1.31
N MET A 43 -6.43 -3.23 -1.21
CA MET A 43 -5.77 -2.33 -0.25
C MET A 43 -6.00 -2.79 1.19
N HIS A 44 -7.25 -3.10 1.54
CA HIS A 44 -7.62 -3.59 2.87
C HIS A 44 -6.86 -4.87 3.20
N LYS A 45 -6.85 -5.86 2.31
CA LYS A 45 -6.10 -7.11 2.48
C LYS A 45 -4.61 -6.84 2.69
N ARG A 46 -3.98 -5.98 1.90
CA ARG A 46 -2.54 -5.71 2.01
C ARG A 46 -2.17 -5.00 3.31
N ASN A 47 -2.99 -4.06 3.73
CA ASN A 47 -2.77 -3.21 4.91
C ASN A 47 -3.10 -3.92 6.23
N THR A 48 -3.85 -5.03 6.18
CA THR A 48 -4.17 -5.86 7.36
C THR A 48 -3.29 -7.11 7.50
N ILE A 49 -2.40 -7.41 6.55
CA ILE A 49 -1.45 -8.53 6.67
C ILE A 49 -0.29 -8.16 7.61
N PRO A 50 -0.08 -8.92 8.70
CA PRO A 50 1.10 -8.79 9.57
C PRO A 50 2.43 -8.87 8.81
N ARG A 51 3.38 -8.00 9.14
CA ARG A 51 4.72 -8.00 8.55
C ARG A 51 5.78 -8.34 9.60
N LYS A 52 6.64 -9.33 9.29
CA LYS A 52 7.77 -9.69 10.16
C LYS A 52 8.69 -8.48 10.45
N SER A 53 8.91 -7.62 9.46
CA SER A 53 9.69 -6.38 9.61
C SER A 53 9.05 -5.33 10.54
N LEU A 54 7.75 -5.47 10.83
CA LEU A 54 6.99 -4.59 11.74
C LEU A 54 6.71 -5.29 13.08
N HIS A 55 7.50 -6.30 13.45
CA HIS A 55 7.26 -7.14 14.63
C HIS A 55 5.88 -7.81 14.61
N TYR A 56 5.46 -8.27 13.44
CA TYR A 56 4.15 -8.89 13.21
C TYR A 56 2.94 -7.98 13.43
N ARG A 57 3.15 -6.66 13.50
CA ARG A 57 2.06 -5.68 13.35
C ARG A 57 1.68 -5.50 11.89
N THR A 58 0.46 -5.02 11.66
CA THR A 58 -0.04 -4.70 10.32
C THR A 58 0.44 -3.31 9.88
N PRO A 59 0.60 -3.07 8.57
CA PRO A 59 0.89 -1.72 8.07
C PRO A 59 -0.12 -0.67 8.55
N LEU A 60 -1.41 -1.04 8.64
CA LEU A 60 -2.47 -0.15 9.13
C LEU A 60 -2.24 0.24 10.59
N GLU A 61 -1.94 -0.72 11.48
CA GLU A 61 -1.68 -0.44 12.90
C GLU A 61 -0.48 0.49 13.09
N VAL A 62 0.61 0.24 12.34
CA VAL A 62 1.81 1.08 12.42
C VAL A 62 1.54 2.46 11.84
N PHE A 63 0.78 2.56 10.75
CA PHE A 63 0.40 3.85 10.19
C PHE A 63 -0.42 4.66 11.21
N GLN A 64 -1.46 4.06 11.79
CA GLN A 64 -2.30 4.71 12.81
C GLN A 64 -1.50 5.20 14.02
N SER A 65 -0.39 4.55 14.40
CA SER A 65 0.45 5.02 15.51
C SER A 65 1.35 6.22 15.17
N HIS A 66 1.45 6.62 13.89
CA HIS A 66 2.31 7.72 13.42
C HIS A 66 1.52 8.91 12.86
N VAL A 67 0.20 8.78 12.73
CA VAL A 67 -0.66 9.86 12.25
C VAL A 67 -1.28 10.56 13.45
N THR A 68 -1.24 11.89 13.45
CA THR A 68 -1.90 12.70 14.49
C THR A 68 -3.39 12.89 14.18
N ASP A 69 -4.20 13.15 15.21
CA ASP A 69 -5.62 13.45 15.04
C ASP A 69 -5.86 14.65 14.09
N GLU A 70 -4.94 15.63 14.12
CA GLU A 70 -4.95 16.79 13.23
C GLU A 70 -4.76 16.39 11.76
N GLN A 71 -3.89 15.42 11.48
CA GLN A 71 -3.69 14.89 10.12
C GLN A 71 -4.85 14.04 9.64
N LEU A 72 -5.55 13.34 10.55
CA LEU A 72 -6.76 12.58 10.22
C LEU A 72 -7.96 13.48 9.92
N SER A 73 -8.05 14.64 10.58
CA SER A 73 -9.13 15.62 10.38
C SER A 73 -9.19 16.21 8.97
N ILE A 74 -8.13 16.08 8.17
CA ILE A 74 -8.09 16.56 6.78
C ILE A 74 -8.86 15.60 5.84
N PHE A 75 -9.06 14.35 6.26
CA PHE A 75 -9.69 13.30 5.45
C PHE A 75 -11.17 13.05 5.81
N PHE A 76 -11.70 13.70 6.85
CA PHE A 76 -13.07 13.59 7.34
C PHE A 76 -13.71 14.97 7.47
#